data_AF-A0A397W2M7-F1
#
_entry.id   AF-A0A397W2M7-F1
#
_cell.length_a   1.000
_cell.length_b   1.000
_cell.length_c   1.000
_cell.angle_alpha   90.00
_cell.angle_beta   90.00
_cell.angle_gamma   90.00
#
_symmetry.space_group_name_H-M   'P 1'
#
loop_
_entity.id
_entity.type
_entity.pdbx_description
1 polymer ?
#
loop_
_entity_poly.entity_id
_entity_poly.type
_entity_poly.pdbx_seq_one_letter_code
_entity_poly.pdbx_strand_id
1 'polypeptide(L)'
;MTEVSTGKPPHYKVEYDEILAIKICNGLRPEFANGTPDCYIQLANECMDADPFNRPNASDIHENLSEWYEIVDNNVAKDKNELTILNAFKTADEIIPTLSTELPNYSKDKLTSKLLNFKNLSGPINSLSAELSKLCGSRKWAFSISDDDVFPNKRNKLSSI
;
A
#
# COMPACT_ATOMS: atom_id res chain seq x y z
N MET A 1 -3.66 -5.62 3.49
CA MET A 1 -2.43 -5.88 2.68
C MET A 1 -1.31 -6.44 3.53
N THR A 2 -0.88 -5.76 4.59
CA THR A 2 0.21 -6.23 5.48
C THR A 2 -0.10 -7.58 6.18
N GLU A 3 -1.35 -7.81 6.56
CA GLU A 3 -1.77 -9.11 7.13
C GLU A 3 -1.65 -10.26 6.13
N VAL A 4 -1.96 -10.04 4.85
CA VAL A 4 -1.80 -11.04 3.78
C VAL A 4 -0.32 -11.35 3.56
N SER A 5 0.52 -10.32 3.58
CA SER A 5 1.98 -10.46 3.45
C SER A 5 2.61 -11.22 4.62
N THR A 6 2.21 -10.92 5.86
CA THR A 6 2.86 -11.44 7.07
C THR A 6 2.17 -12.65 7.70
N GLY A 7 0.93 -12.92 7.33
CA GLY A 7 0.06 -13.88 8.00
C GLY A 7 -0.28 -13.50 9.45
N LYS A 8 -0.02 -12.26 9.87
CA LYS A 8 -0.13 -11.81 11.27
C LYS A 8 -0.91 -10.50 11.36
N PRO A 9 -1.72 -10.30 12.42
CA PRO A 9 -2.39 -9.03 12.63
C PRO A 9 -1.39 -7.86 12.72
N PRO A 10 -1.72 -6.68 12.16
CA PRO A 10 -0.88 -5.50 12.29
C PRO A 10 -0.62 -5.18 13.77
N HIS A 11 0.63 -4.90 14.14
CA HIS A 11 1.02 -4.54 15.51
C HIS A 11 0.70 -5.61 16.58
N TYR A 12 0.59 -6.91 16.24
CA TYR A 12 0.23 -7.97 17.18
C TYR A 12 1.07 -8.01 18.49
N LYS A 13 2.32 -7.54 18.45
CA LYS A 13 3.25 -7.48 19.60
C LYS A 13 2.99 -6.30 20.55
N VAL A 14 2.13 -5.34 20.20
CA VAL A 14 1.91 -4.09 20.94
C VAL A 14 0.48 -4.05 21.45
N GLU A 15 0.24 -3.52 22.65
CA GLU A 15 -1.11 -3.37 23.19
C GLU A 15 -1.94 -2.35 22.40
N TYR A 16 -3.24 -2.62 22.27
CA TYR A 16 -4.17 -1.80 21.48
C TYR A 16 -4.77 -0.73 22.38
N ASP A 17 -3.94 0.25 22.70
CA ASP A 17 -4.23 1.36 23.60
C ASP A 17 -4.00 2.72 22.92
N GLU A 18 -4.12 3.79 23.71
CA GLU A 18 -3.86 5.16 23.23
C GLU A 18 -2.40 5.36 22.78
N ILE A 19 -1.44 4.63 23.37
CA ILE A 19 -0.03 4.73 23.01
C ILE A 19 0.20 4.23 21.59
N LEU A 20 -0.44 3.12 21.19
CA LEU A 20 -0.38 2.63 19.82
C LEU A 20 -0.98 3.64 18.84
N ALA A 21 -2.12 4.24 19.18
CA ALA A 21 -2.74 5.27 18.35
C ALA A 21 -1.83 6.49 18.16
N ILE A 22 -1.19 6.99 19.22
CA ILE A 22 -0.20 8.07 19.15
C ILE A 22 0.97 7.70 18.23
N LYS A 23 1.49 6.47 18.35
CA LYS A 23 2.58 6.00 17.48
C LYS A 23 2.16 5.97 16.01
N ILE A 24 0.95 5.54 15.69
CA ILE A 24 0.41 5.52 14.32
C ILE A 24 0.28 6.96 13.78
N CYS A 25 -0.25 7.89 14.58
CA CYS A 25 -0.29 9.31 14.22
C CYS A 25 1.12 9.87 13.98
N ASN A 26 2.13 9.40 14.73
CA ASN A 26 3.54 9.77 14.55
C ASN A 26 4.26 8.96 13.45
N GLY A 27 3.52 8.33 12.54
CA GLY A 27 4.09 7.67 11.36
C GLY A 27 4.48 6.21 11.55
N LEU A 28 4.14 5.57 12.68
CA LEU A 28 4.27 4.11 12.77
C LEU A 28 3.36 3.45 11.72
N ARG A 29 3.93 2.56 10.92
CA ARG A 29 3.21 1.73 9.94
C ARG A 29 3.57 0.26 10.15
N PRO A 30 2.67 -0.69 9.78
CA PRO A 30 2.99 -2.10 9.88
C PRO A 30 4.10 -2.49 8.90
N GLU A 31 4.89 -3.49 9.29
CA GLU A 31 5.96 -4.05 8.46
C GLU A 31 5.40 -5.14 7.53
N PHE A 32 6.17 -5.43 6.47
CA PHE A 32 5.88 -6.49 5.49
C PHE A 32 6.80 -7.68 5.72
N ALA A 33 6.37 -8.86 5.30
CA ALA A 33 7.22 -10.04 5.34
C ALA A 33 8.38 -9.93 4.35
N ASN A 34 9.48 -10.61 4.66
CA ASN A 34 10.57 -10.77 3.71
C ASN A 34 10.06 -11.44 2.42
N GLY A 35 10.53 -10.96 1.28
CA GLY A 35 10.09 -11.44 -0.03
C GLY A 35 8.77 -10.85 -0.53
N THR A 36 8.10 -9.98 0.22
CA THR A 36 6.92 -9.27 -0.30
C THR A 36 7.34 -8.42 -1.51
N PRO A 37 6.66 -8.54 -2.68
CA PRO A 37 7.02 -7.76 -3.86
C PRO A 37 6.97 -6.25 -3.63
N ASP A 38 7.96 -5.51 -4.16
CA ASP A 38 8.07 -4.07 -3.98
C ASP A 38 6.84 -3.30 -4.48
N CYS A 39 6.24 -3.72 -5.60
CA CYS A 39 5.00 -3.12 -6.12
C CYS A 39 3.83 -3.25 -5.12
N TYR A 40 3.74 -4.38 -4.42
CA TYR A 40 2.73 -4.61 -3.38
C TYR A 40 2.97 -3.74 -2.15
N ILE A 41 4.24 -3.62 -1.73
CA ILE A 41 4.65 -2.72 -0.63
C ILE A 41 4.31 -1.27 -0.98
N GLN A 42 4.60 -0.83 -2.20
CA GLN A 42 4.31 0.51 -2.66
C GLN A 42 2.80 0.80 -2.61
N LEU A 43 1.96 -0.07 -3.19
CA LEU A 43 0.51 0.10 -3.17
C LEU A 43 -0.04 0.13 -1.73
N ALA A 44 0.47 -0.74 -0.86
CA ALA A 44 0.07 -0.77 0.54
C ALA A 44 0.48 0.52 1.28
N ASN A 45 1.65 1.09 0.98
CA ASN A 45 2.07 2.37 1.55
C ASN A 45 1.21 3.55 1.06
N GLU A 46 0.84 3.58 -0.22
CA GLU A 46 -0.09 4.56 -0.78
C GLU A 46 -1.46 4.50 -0.07
N CYS A 47 -1.96 3.30 0.22
CA CYS A 47 -3.18 3.11 1.01
C CYS A 47 -3.08 3.65 2.45
N MET A 48 -1.87 3.71 3.00
CA MET A 48 -1.59 4.13 4.39
C MET A 48 -1.04 5.56 4.48
N ASP A 49 -1.20 6.36 3.42
CA ASP A 49 -0.77 7.76 3.41
C ASP A 49 -1.51 8.57 4.48
N ALA A 50 -0.75 9.41 5.18
CA ALA A 50 -1.28 10.35 6.15
C ALA A 50 -2.25 11.36 5.51
N ASP A 51 -1.96 11.77 4.27
CA ASP A 51 -2.86 12.62 3.49
C ASP A 51 -3.92 11.75 2.78
N PRO A 52 -5.21 11.89 3.13
CA PRO A 52 -6.28 11.12 2.50
C PRO A 52 -6.37 11.31 0.98
N PHE A 53 -5.93 12.45 0.44
CA PHE A 53 -5.98 12.72 -1.01
C PHE A 53 -4.94 11.94 -1.80
N ASN A 54 -3.88 11.45 -1.15
CA ASN A 54 -2.88 10.59 -1.79
C ASN A 54 -3.26 9.11 -1.77
N ARG A 55 -4.35 8.74 -1.08
CA ARG A 55 -4.78 7.34 -1.01
C ARG A 55 -5.49 6.95 -2.31
N PRO A 56 -5.16 5.80 -2.90
CA PRO A 56 -5.85 5.30 -4.07
C PRO A 56 -7.31 4.97 -3.72
N ASN A 57 -8.19 5.07 -4.70
CA ASN A 57 -9.56 4.63 -4.51
C ASN A 57 -9.66 3.09 -4.64
N ALA A 58 -10.80 2.52 -4.26
CA ALA A 58 -10.97 1.07 -4.28
C ALA A 58 -10.90 0.46 -5.70
N SER A 59 -11.30 1.20 -6.74
CA SER A 59 -11.17 0.78 -8.15
C SER A 59 -9.70 0.67 -8.54
N ASP A 60 -8.90 1.69 -8.25
CA ASP A 60 -7.46 1.69 -8.59
C ASP A 60 -6.73 0.50 -7.93
N ILE A 61 -7.06 0.23 -6.65
CA ILE A 61 -6.49 -0.91 -5.92
C ILE A 61 -6.91 -2.23 -6.58
N HIS A 62 -8.18 -2.37 -6.92
CA HIS A 62 -8.71 -3.57 -7.58
C HIS A 62 -8.07 -3.80 -8.95
N GLU A 63 -7.93 -2.75 -9.75
CA GLU A 63 -7.29 -2.80 -11.07
C GLU A 63 -5.84 -3.28 -10.97
N ASN A 64 -5.04 -2.67 -10.08
CA ASN A 64 -3.65 -3.09 -9.85
C ASN A 64 -3.55 -4.56 -9.42
N LEU A 65 -4.39 -5.00 -8.46
CA LEU A 65 -4.37 -6.38 -7.98
C LEU A 65 -4.83 -7.37 -9.06
N SER A 66 -5.80 -6.99 -9.90
CA SER A 66 -6.31 -7.82 -10.99
C SER A 66 -5.27 -8.00 -12.09
N GLU A 67 -4.58 -6.91 -12.46
CA GLU A 67 -3.49 -6.96 -13.44
C GLU A 67 -2.36 -7.89 -12.96
N TRP A 68 -1.92 -7.76 -11.72
CA TRP A 68 -0.88 -8.65 -11.17
C TRP A 68 -1.34 -10.10 -11.10
N TYR A 69 -2.59 -10.33 -10.74
CA TYR A 69 -3.18 -11.67 -10.74
C TYR A 69 -3.16 -12.29 -12.15
N GLU A 70 -3.59 -11.54 -13.17
CA GLU A 70 -3.58 -12.02 -14.57
C GLU A 70 -2.15 -12.33 -15.06
N ILE A 71 -1.17 -11.51 -14.73
CA ILE A 71 0.24 -11.74 -15.10
C ILE A 71 0.75 -13.05 -14.49
N VAL A 72 0.47 -13.27 -13.21
CA VAL A 72 0.93 -14.46 -12.47
C VAL A 72 0.20 -15.72 -12.93
N ASP A 73 -1.13 -15.65 -13.08
CA ASP A 73 -1.98 -16.79 -13.47
C ASP A 73 -1.67 -17.27 -14.90
N ASN A 74 -1.51 -16.33 -15.85
CA ASN A 74 -1.11 -16.67 -17.21
C ASN A 74 0.35 -17.12 -17.31
N ASN A 75 1.19 -16.73 -16.33
CA ASN A 75 2.62 -17.01 -16.28
C ASN A 75 3.39 -16.57 -17.56
N VAL A 76 2.86 -15.55 -18.25
CA VAL A 76 3.42 -14.98 -19.48
C VAL A 76 3.43 -13.47 -19.34
N ALA A 77 4.62 -12.88 -19.47
CA ALA A 77 4.80 -11.43 -19.49
C ALA A 77 4.83 -10.92 -20.93
N LYS A 78 4.09 -9.85 -21.20
CA LYS A 78 4.02 -9.19 -22.52
C LYS A 78 5.15 -8.19 -22.72
N ASP A 79 5.66 -7.61 -21.65
CA ASP A 79 6.74 -6.64 -21.67
C ASP A 79 7.69 -6.78 -20.47
N LYS A 80 8.68 -5.88 -20.39
CA LYS A 80 9.70 -5.88 -19.33
C LYS A 80 9.10 -5.54 -17.95
N ASN A 81 8.06 -4.72 -17.89
CA ASN A 81 7.40 -4.33 -16.65
C ASN A 81 6.63 -5.53 -16.08
N GLU A 82 5.78 -6.16 -16.89
CA GLU A 82 5.07 -7.39 -16.50
C GLU A 82 6.07 -8.50 -16.11
N LEU A 83 7.19 -8.63 -16.81
CA LEU A 83 8.24 -9.60 -16.47
C LEU A 83 8.85 -9.33 -15.09
N THR A 84 9.02 -8.06 -14.74
CA THR A 84 9.53 -7.65 -13.42
C THR A 84 8.54 -8.02 -12.32
N ILE A 85 7.25 -7.76 -12.54
CA ILE A 85 6.17 -8.14 -11.62
C ILE A 85 6.12 -9.66 -11.46
N LEU A 86 6.06 -10.40 -12.56
CA LEU A 86 6.01 -11.87 -12.58
C LEU A 86 7.17 -12.49 -11.79
N ASN A 87 8.40 -12.02 -12.02
CA ASN A 87 9.57 -12.52 -11.31
C ASN A 87 9.56 -12.15 -9.83
N ALA A 88 9.07 -10.97 -9.47
CA ALA A 88 8.95 -10.56 -8.06
C ALA A 88 7.99 -11.48 -7.30
N PHE A 89 6.83 -11.79 -7.87
CA PHE A 89 5.86 -12.71 -7.25
C PHE A 89 6.39 -14.16 -7.20
N LYS A 90 7.06 -14.65 -8.26
CA LYS A 90 7.73 -15.97 -8.21
C LYS A 90 8.79 -16.06 -7.12
N THR A 91 9.60 -15.01 -6.98
CA THR A 91 10.60 -14.94 -5.92
C THR A 91 9.94 -14.95 -4.54
N ALA A 92 8.80 -14.28 -4.39
CA ALA A 92 8.01 -14.31 -3.17
C ALA A 92 7.52 -15.74 -2.85
N ASP A 93 7.01 -16.47 -3.85
CA ASP A 93 6.55 -17.86 -3.72
C ASP A 93 7.66 -18.82 -3.27
N GLU A 94 8.90 -18.59 -3.69
CA GLU A 94 10.06 -19.36 -3.23
C GLU A 94 10.42 -19.06 -1.75
N ILE A 95 10.17 -17.84 -1.28
CA ILE A 95 10.48 -17.40 0.09
C ILE A 95 9.37 -17.80 1.07
N ILE A 96 8.10 -17.81 0.64
CA ILE A 96 6.94 -18.11 1.52
C ILE A 96 7.13 -19.38 2.37
N PRO A 97 7.59 -20.53 1.83
CA PRO A 97 7.80 -21.74 2.63
C PRO A 97 8.85 -21.60 3.74
N THR A 98 9.78 -20.64 3.60
CA THR A 98 10.82 -20.37 4.58
C THR A 98 10.36 -19.43 5.71
N LEU A 99 9.22 -18.77 5.54
CA LEU A 99 8.67 -17.86 6.54
C LEU A 99 8.05 -18.66 7.70
N SER A 100 8.37 -18.24 8.93
CA SER A 100 7.77 -18.84 10.11
C SER A 100 6.29 -18.46 10.21
N THR A 101 5.43 -19.47 10.03
CA THR A 101 3.97 -19.41 10.17
C THR A 101 3.50 -19.49 11.61
N GLU A 102 4.40 -19.39 12.60
CA GLU A 102 4.00 -19.34 14.00
C GLU A 102 3.06 -18.15 14.23
N LEU A 103 1.78 -18.47 14.36
CA LEU A 103 0.76 -17.54 14.79
C LEU A 103 1.10 -17.18 16.24
N PRO A 104 1.34 -15.90 16.53
CA PRO A 104 1.58 -15.48 17.89
C PRO A 104 0.39 -15.91 18.75
N ASN A 105 0.64 -16.44 19.95
CA ASN A 105 -0.43 -16.66 20.91
C ASN A 105 -0.91 -15.30 21.42
N TYR A 106 -1.83 -14.66 20.70
CA TYR A 106 -2.45 -13.39 21.07
C TYR A 106 -3.90 -13.64 21.49
N SER A 107 -4.34 -12.99 22.57
CA SER A 107 -5.74 -13.09 23.00
C SER A 107 -6.65 -12.47 21.92
N LYS A 108 -7.70 -13.21 21.51
CA LYS A 108 -8.71 -12.70 20.56
C LYS A 108 -9.40 -11.44 21.09
N ASP A 109 -9.46 -11.26 22.40
CA ASP A 109 -10.02 -10.08 23.07
C ASP A 109 -9.20 -8.79 22.77
N LYS A 110 -7.99 -8.93 22.23
CA LYS A 110 -7.15 -7.80 21.81
C LYS A 110 -7.67 -7.12 20.54
N LEU A 111 -8.34 -7.88 19.65
CA LEU A 111 -8.83 -7.39 18.37
C LEU A 111 -10.25 -6.80 18.43
N THR A 112 -10.85 -6.73 19.62
CA THR A 112 -12.18 -6.15 19.79
C THR A 112 -12.12 -4.62 19.74
N SER A 113 -13.16 -4.00 19.19
CA SER A 113 -13.30 -2.54 19.21
C SER A 113 -13.26 -2.00 20.65
N LYS A 114 -12.45 -0.97 20.87
CA LYS A 114 -12.32 -0.26 22.15
C LYS A 114 -12.48 1.23 21.91
N LEU A 115 -13.23 1.90 22.77
CA LEU A 115 -13.32 3.35 22.74
C LEU A 115 -12.02 3.93 23.30
N LEU A 116 -11.31 4.71 22.47
CA LEU A 116 -10.09 5.42 22.86
C LEU A 116 -10.39 6.92 22.94
N ASN A 117 -9.93 7.57 24.01
CA ASN A 117 -10.22 8.98 24.29
C ASN A 117 -9.08 9.88 23.79
N PHE A 118 -9.16 10.30 22.53
CA PHE A 118 -8.10 11.06 21.87
C PHE A 118 -8.25 12.57 22.10
N LYS A 119 -7.91 13.06 23.29
CA LYS A 119 -8.03 14.51 23.57
C LYS A 119 -6.94 15.36 22.92
N ASN A 120 -5.79 14.79 22.55
CA ASN A 120 -4.61 15.54 22.06
C ASN A 120 -3.78 14.80 20.99
N LEU A 121 -4.39 14.14 20.01
CA LEU A 121 -3.62 13.56 18.89
C LEU A 121 -3.13 14.65 17.94
N SER A 122 -1.84 14.60 17.58
CA SER A 122 -1.32 15.31 16.42
C SER A 122 -1.97 14.81 15.13
N GLY A 123 -1.95 15.65 14.09
CA GLY A 123 -2.30 15.19 12.74
C GLY A 123 -1.39 14.03 12.33
N PRO A 124 -1.91 13.02 11.59
CA PRO A 124 -1.10 11.90 11.16
C PRO A 124 0.04 12.37 10.27
N ILE A 125 1.21 11.77 10.42
CA ILE A 125 2.36 11.95 9.53
C ILE A 125 2.71 10.63 8.84
N ASN A 126 3.41 10.71 7.71
CA ASN A 126 3.92 9.55 7.01
C ASN A 126 5.15 8.98 7.73
N SER A 127 5.41 7.68 7.54
CA SER A 127 6.67 7.10 8.00
C SER A 127 7.83 7.66 7.16
N LEU A 128 9.00 7.83 7.77
CA LEU A 128 10.22 8.20 7.05
C LEU A 128 10.52 7.24 5.88
N SER A 129 10.19 5.96 6.04
CA SER A 129 10.33 4.96 4.97
C SER A 129 9.40 5.22 3.78
N ALA A 130 8.16 5.65 4.02
CA ALA A 130 7.19 5.96 2.97
C ALA A 130 7.54 7.26 2.24
N GLU A 131 8.21 8.21 2.90
CA GLU A 131 8.73 9.40 2.22
C GLU A 131 9.91 9.08 1.30
N LEU A 132 10.84 8.22 1.74
CA LEU A 132 11.96 7.78 0.92
C LEU A 132 11.53 6.97 -0.31
N SER A 133 10.48 6.14 -0.20
CA SER A 133 9.95 5.40 -1.35
C SER A 133 9.36 6.34 -2.41
N LYS A 134 8.75 7.47 -2.03
CA LYS A 134 8.25 8.48 -2.99
C LYS A 134 9.38 9.21 -3.72
N LEU A 135 10.48 9.49 -3.01
CA LEU A 135 11.66 10.13 -3.59
C LEU A 135 12.38 9.19 -4.59
N CYS A 136 12.42 7.88 -4.30
CA CYS A 136 12.98 6.89 -5.21
C CYS A 136 12.02 6.51 -6.37
N GLY A 137 10.71 6.59 -6.15
CA GLY A 137 9.63 6.26 -7.09
C GLY A 137 9.20 7.38 -8.04
N SER A 138 9.93 8.51 -8.09
CA SER A 138 9.62 9.64 -8.99
C SER A 138 9.74 9.31 -10.50
N ARG A 139 10.03 8.07 -10.88
CA ARG A 139 9.60 7.52 -12.16
C ARG A 139 8.15 7.08 -12.03
N LYS A 140 7.23 8.04 -12.17
CA LYS A 140 5.85 7.74 -12.55
C LYS A 140 5.90 6.69 -13.65
N TRP A 141 5.21 5.57 -13.44
CA TRP A 141 4.84 4.67 -14.50
C TRP A 141 4.04 5.52 -15.50
N ALA A 142 4.75 6.03 -16.50
CA ALA A 142 4.14 6.79 -17.55
C ALA A 142 3.28 5.79 -18.31
N PHE A 143 1.97 5.85 -18.09
CA PHE A 143 1.02 5.59 -19.17
C PHE A 143 1.61 6.25 -20.41
N SER A 144 2.03 5.44 -21.37
CA SER A 144 2.45 5.94 -22.66
C SER A 144 1.20 6.50 -23.33
N ILE A 145 0.93 7.78 -23.11
CA ILE A 145 0.03 8.53 -23.98
C ILE A 145 0.75 8.56 -25.33
N SER A 146 0.25 7.80 -26.28
CA SER A 146 0.59 7.99 -27.69
C SER A 146 0.17 9.41 -28.09
N ASP A 147 1.09 10.14 -28.73
CA ASP A 147 0.95 11.54 -29.13
C ASP A 147 -0.09 11.79 -30.26
N ASP A 148 -1.33 11.30 -30.15
CA ASP A 148 -2.34 11.49 -31.21
C ASP A 148 -3.78 11.84 -30.78
N ASP A 149 -4.08 12.09 -29.50
CA ASP A 149 -5.40 12.61 -29.11
C ASP A 149 -5.38 14.14 -28.88
N VAL A 150 -5.52 14.86 -30.00
CA VAL A 150 -5.97 16.25 -30.02
C VAL A 150 -7.41 16.32 -29.50
N PHE A 151 -7.61 16.80 -28.27
CA PHE A 151 -8.92 17.32 -27.84
C PHE A 151 -8.85 18.82 -27.55
N PRO A 152 -9.72 19.64 -28.18
CA PRO A 152 -9.61 21.08 -28.12
C PRO A 152 -10.04 21.64 -26.77
N ASN A 153 -9.16 22.49 -26.24
CA ASN A 153 -9.39 23.44 -25.16
C ASN A 153 -10.60 24.33 -25.45
N LYS A 154 -11.60 24.33 -24.55
CA LYS A 154 -12.45 25.51 -24.32
C LYS A 154 -12.57 25.79 -22.83
N ARG A 155 -11.64 26.60 -22.33
CA ARG A 155 -11.94 27.62 -21.33
C ARG A 155 -13.11 28.47 -21.83
N ASN A 156 -14.11 28.70 -20.98
CA ASN A 156 -14.82 29.98 -20.93
C ASN A 156 -15.20 30.24 -19.47
N LYS A 157 -14.39 31.08 -18.84
CA LYS A 157 -14.73 31.87 -17.67
C LYS A 157 -15.53 33.05 -18.18
N LEU A 158 -16.72 33.33 -17.66
CA LEU A 158 -17.29 34.68 -17.62
C LEU A 158 -18.31 34.73 -16.47
N SER A 159 -17.85 35.24 -15.34
CA SER A 159 -18.65 36.02 -14.40
C SER A 159 -18.95 37.38 -15.03
N SER A 160 -20.20 37.83 -15.00
CA SER A 160 -20.56 39.25 -14.82
C SER A 160 -22.06 39.41 -14.63
N ILE A 161 -22.40 39.92 -13.44
CA ILE A 161 -23.56 40.74 -13.02
C ILE A 161 -24.97 40.18 -13.26
#